data_AF-A0A974D535-F1
#
_entry.id   AF-A0A974D535-F1
#
_cell.length_a   1.000
_cell.length_b   1.000
_cell.length_c   1.000
_cell.angle_alpha   90.00
_cell.angle_beta   90.00
_cell.angle_gamma   90.00
#
_symmetry.space_group_name_H-M   'P 1'
#
loop_
_entity.id
_entity.type
_entity.pdbx_description
1 polymer ?
#
loop_
_entity_poly.entity_id
_entity_poly.type
_entity_poly.pdbx_seq_one_letter_code
_entity_poly.pdbx_strand_id
1 'polypeptide(L)'
;MFITIYSRKYHQIKNIINKHLPVLFGVESFFEVFKNGCRFVTRHAGTLGGISAPSVVHNNSKRETWLQTKGTYKCGSTSQNTGKGFEMNDYINCNTKSVVYLLTCRKCKLQYVGCTTRSLKCRMREHINHITSCSNTSVVICHFVECNGGDITQLDIQGIEKVKHSDRGGDFTAKLFHREAFWIFTLGTR
;
A
#
# COMPACT_ATOMS: atom_id res chain seq x y z
N MET A 1 18.76 20.19 29.35
CA MET A 1 19.48 19.16 28.56
C MET A 1 19.69 19.71 27.16
N PHE A 2 20.95 19.84 26.71
CA PHE A 2 21.27 20.24 25.33
C PHE A 2 21.43 19.01 24.45
N ILE A 3 20.64 18.95 23.38
CA ILE A 3 20.71 17.89 22.37
C ILE A 3 21.34 18.49 21.12
N THR A 4 22.50 17.97 20.70
CA THR A 4 23.16 18.40 19.46
C THR A 4 23.29 17.23 18.49
N ILE A 5 23.50 17.52 17.21
CA ILE A 5 23.95 16.50 16.26
C ILE A 5 25.44 16.25 16.50
N TYR A 6 25.90 15.01 16.43
CA TYR A 6 27.31 14.69 16.55
C TYR A 6 28.12 15.43 15.48
N SER A 7 29.14 16.14 15.93
CA SER A 7 30.09 16.87 15.09
C SER A 7 31.49 16.70 15.68
N ARG A 8 32.54 16.72 14.85
CA ARG A 8 33.94 16.66 15.31
C ARG A 8 34.28 17.80 16.27
N LYS A 9 33.54 18.92 16.22
CA LYS A 9 33.70 20.08 17.12
C LYS A 9 32.88 19.98 18.41
N TYR A 10 32.23 18.84 18.70
CA TYR A 10 31.34 18.67 19.85
C TYR A 10 31.97 19.10 21.18
N HIS A 11 33.21 18.67 21.45
CA HIS A 11 33.91 19.03 22.68
C HIS A 11 34.18 20.53 22.79
N GLN A 12 34.53 21.18 21.67
CA GLN A 12 34.74 22.64 21.63
C GLN A 12 33.43 23.38 21.94
N ILE A 13 32.32 22.95 21.33
CA ILE A 13 31.00 23.53 21.55
C ILE A 13 30.56 23.34 23.01
N LYS A 14 30.73 22.13 23.57
CA LYS A 14 30.42 21.83 24.98
C LYS A 14 31.19 22.75 25.93
N ASN A 15 32.48 22.98 25.66
CA ASN A 15 33.32 23.84 26.50
C ASN A 15 32.88 25.30 26.44
N ILE A 16 32.54 25.82 25.24
CA ILE A 16 32.02 27.18 25.07
C ILE A 16 30.71 27.36 25.86
N ILE A 17 29.78 26.42 25.73
CA ILE A 17 28.49 26.51 26.41
C ILE A 17 28.69 26.45 27.93
N ASN A 18 29.53 25.55 28.44
CA ASN A 18 29.82 25.50 29.88
C ASN A 18 30.47 26.78 30.39
N LYS A 19 31.38 27.39 29.61
CA LYS A 19 32.05 28.65 29.98
C LYS A 19 31.06 29.80 30.12
N HIS A 20 30.05 29.87 29.25
CA HIS A 20 29.06 30.96 29.23
C HIS A 20 27.75 30.61 29.94
N LEU A 21 27.61 29.39 30.48
CA LEU A 21 26.42 28.95 31.22
C LEU A 21 26.06 29.86 32.41
N PRO A 22 27.03 30.41 33.19
CA PRO A 22 26.71 31.27 34.32
C PRO A 22 25.99 32.56 33.97
N VAL A 23 26.03 33.01 32.70
CA VAL A 23 25.27 34.19 32.23
C VAL A 23 23.76 33.99 32.43
N LEU A 24 23.28 32.75 32.41
CA LEU A 24 21.87 32.42 32.56
C LEU A 24 21.41 32.35 34.03
N PHE A 25 22.31 32.46 35.01
CA PHE A 25 21.98 32.35 36.44
C PHE A 25 21.36 33.63 37.02
N GLY A 26 21.34 34.73 36.27
CA GLY A 26 20.68 35.97 36.70
C GLY A 26 19.15 35.87 36.80
N VAL A 27 18.55 34.80 36.25
CA VAL A 27 17.11 34.54 36.31
C VAL A 27 16.86 33.30 37.16
N GLU A 28 16.01 33.44 38.17
CA GLU A 28 15.73 32.41 39.18
C GLU A 28 15.24 31.08 38.57
N SER A 29 14.38 31.15 37.54
CA SER A 29 13.87 29.98 36.81
C SER A 29 14.96 29.20 36.07
N PHE A 30 15.95 29.89 35.50
CA PHE A 30 17.06 29.24 34.82
C PHE A 30 18.10 28.71 35.82
N PHE A 31 18.32 29.41 36.94
CA PHE A 31 19.18 28.93 38.01
C PHE A 31 18.69 27.58 38.56
N GLU A 32 17.40 27.45 38.83
CA GLU A 32 16.84 26.21 39.38
C GLU A 32 17.01 25.00 38.43
N VAL A 33 16.89 25.24 37.13
CA VAL A 33 17.05 24.22 36.07
C VAL A 33 18.52 23.83 35.86
N PHE A 34 19.45 24.76 35.98
CA PHE A 34 20.86 24.56 35.64
C PHE A 34 21.81 24.45 36.85
N LYS A 35 21.30 24.52 38.09
CA LYS A 35 22.10 24.40 39.33
C LYS A 35 22.97 23.14 39.40
N ASN A 36 22.51 22.05 38.81
CA ASN A 36 23.22 20.76 38.76
C ASN A 36 24.08 20.59 37.49
N GLY A 37 24.33 21.67 36.75
CA GLY A 37 25.01 21.67 35.47
C GLY A 37 24.12 21.25 34.30
N CYS A 38 24.64 21.36 33.08
CA CYS A 38 23.89 20.99 31.89
C CYS A 38 24.31 19.63 31.32
N ARG A 39 23.33 18.75 31.09
CA ARG A 39 23.53 17.48 30.39
C ARG A 39 23.59 17.72 28.88
N PHE A 40 24.65 17.24 28.24
CA PHE A 40 24.84 17.28 26.80
C PHE A 40 24.69 15.87 26.22
N VAL A 41 23.88 15.75 25.17
CA VAL A 41 23.65 14.48 24.47
C VAL A 41 23.80 14.73 22.97
N THR A 42 24.56 13.86 22.29
CA THR A 42 24.68 13.89 20.83
C THR A 42 23.76 12.88 20.18
N ARG A 43 23.04 13.28 19.13
CA ARG A 43 22.37 12.36 18.19
C ARG A 43 23.34 11.98 17.08
N HIS A 44 23.15 10.79 16.49
CA HIS A 44 23.92 10.36 15.32
C HIS A 44 23.83 11.41 14.21
N ALA A 45 24.93 11.64 13.49
CA ALA A 45 24.92 12.52 12.32
C ALA A 45 23.94 11.99 11.27
N GLY A 46 23.26 12.85 10.52
CA GLY A 46 22.43 12.38 9.41
C GLY A 46 23.28 11.55 8.45
N THR A 47 22.89 10.32 8.18
CA THR A 47 23.53 9.53 7.11
C THR A 47 23.08 10.06 5.77
N LEU A 48 23.85 9.85 4.70
CA LEU A 48 23.41 10.20 3.35
C LEU A 48 22.03 9.58 3.06
N GLY A 49 21.80 8.33 3.47
CA GLY A 49 20.49 7.68 3.38
C GLY A 49 19.38 8.36 4.19
N GLY A 50 19.66 8.85 5.40
CA GLY A 50 18.68 9.59 6.20
C GLY A 50 18.36 10.99 5.67
N ILE A 51 19.32 11.64 5.00
CA ILE A 51 19.16 12.95 4.36
C ILE A 51 18.48 12.81 2.98
N SER A 52 18.82 11.76 2.23
CA SER A 52 18.35 11.53 0.85
C SER A 52 17.01 10.81 0.80
N ALA A 53 16.69 10.01 1.82
CA ALA A 53 15.45 9.25 1.88
C ALA A 53 14.74 9.46 3.23
N PRO A 54 14.42 10.72 3.62
CA PRO A 54 13.54 10.95 4.75
C PRO A 54 12.26 10.15 4.54
N SER A 55 11.69 9.61 5.62
CA SER A 55 10.39 8.94 5.61
C SER A 55 9.44 9.80 4.80
N VAL A 56 9.01 9.32 3.63
CA VAL A 56 8.08 10.04 2.76
C VAL A 56 6.74 10.01 3.49
N VAL A 57 6.52 10.99 4.35
CA VAL A 57 5.21 11.27 4.93
C VAL A 57 4.42 11.91 3.80
N HIS A 58 3.62 11.09 3.11
CA HIS A 58 2.59 11.63 2.22
C HIS A 58 1.61 12.43 3.09
N ASN A 59 1.78 13.76 3.14
CA ASN A 59 0.68 14.64 3.50
C ASN A 59 -0.33 14.51 2.37
N ASN A 60 -1.36 13.69 2.58
CA ASN A 60 -2.51 13.55 1.69
C ASN A 60 -3.34 14.85 1.71
N SER A 61 -2.80 15.94 1.16
CA SER A 61 -3.61 16.99 0.55
C SER A 61 -3.91 16.53 -0.88
N LYS A 62 -4.73 15.48 -1.03
CA LYS A 62 -5.23 15.09 -2.34
C LYS A 62 -6.19 16.18 -2.80
N ARG A 63 -5.78 16.98 -3.79
CA ARG A 63 -6.74 17.79 -4.57
C ARG A 63 -7.65 16.81 -5.30
N GLU A 64 -8.95 16.90 -5.07
CA GLU A 64 -9.95 16.13 -5.80
C GLU A 64 -9.92 16.59 -7.27
N THR A 65 -9.31 15.77 -8.13
CA THR A 65 -9.41 15.93 -9.58
C THR A 65 -10.32 14.84 -10.12
N TRP A 66 -10.95 15.06 -11.27
CA TRP A 66 -11.81 14.07 -11.95
C TRP A 66 -11.10 12.70 -12.17
N LEU A 67 -9.76 12.69 -12.18
CA LEU A 67 -8.91 11.48 -12.24
C LEU A 67 -8.92 10.63 -10.95
N GLN A 68 -9.47 11.11 -9.83
CA GLN A 68 -9.58 10.40 -8.56
C GLN A 68 -10.96 9.77 -8.33
N THR A 69 -11.74 9.57 -9.40
CA THR A 69 -13.06 8.94 -9.27
C THR A 69 -12.94 7.58 -8.58
N LYS A 70 -13.59 7.42 -7.42
CA LYS A 70 -13.62 6.14 -6.69
C LYS A 70 -14.49 5.14 -7.43
N GLY A 71 -14.12 3.86 -7.35
CA GLY A 71 -14.92 2.75 -7.84
C GLY A 71 -14.48 2.14 -9.18
N THR A 72 -15.23 1.12 -9.58
CA THR A 72 -15.08 0.41 -10.85
C THR A 72 -16.19 0.88 -11.78
N TYR A 73 -15.88 1.40 -12.98
CA TYR A 73 -16.94 1.55 -13.99
C TYR A 73 -17.30 0.17 -14.52
N LYS A 74 -18.61 -0.04 -14.72
CA LYS A 74 -19.22 -1.31 -15.12
C LYS A 74 -18.56 -1.90 -16.38
N CYS A 75 -17.61 -2.79 -16.20
CA CYS A 75 -17.76 -4.16 -16.67
C CYS A 75 -18.29 -4.90 -15.43
N GLY A 76 -19.60 -5.19 -15.40
CA GLY A 76 -20.38 -5.24 -14.16
C GLY A 76 -19.88 -6.21 -13.09
N SER A 77 -19.84 -5.75 -11.82
CA SER A 77 -20.49 -6.37 -10.64
C SER A 77 -20.08 -5.80 -9.28
N THR A 78 -21.00 -5.98 -8.32
CA THR A 78 -20.87 -5.75 -6.87
C THR A 78 -20.65 -7.08 -6.14
N SER A 79 -19.68 -7.14 -5.23
CA SER A 79 -19.37 -8.32 -4.40
C SER A 79 -20.48 -8.61 -3.36
N GLN A 80 -20.83 -9.89 -3.18
CA GLN A 80 -21.94 -10.32 -2.28
C GLN A 80 -21.55 -11.28 -1.14
N ASN A 81 -20.30 -11.73 -1.00
CA ASN A 81 -20.03 -12.88 -0.12
C ASN A 81 -19.65 -12.61 1.35
N THR A 82 -19.40 -11.38 1.78
CA THR A 82 -18.89 -11.15 3.15
C THR A 82 -19.71 -10.18 3.99
N GLY A 83 -20.77 -9.56 3.46
CA GLY A 83 -21.53 -8.51 4.17
C GLY A 83 -20.69 -7.27 4.55
N LYS A 84 -19.39 -7.25 4.22
CA LYS A 84 -18.46 -6.16 4.44
C LYS A 84 -18.28 -5.42 3.12
N GLY A 85 -18.74 -4.17 3.09
CA GLY A 85 -18.44 -3.26 1.98
C GLY A 85 -16.97 -2.86 2.02
N PHE A 86 -16.24 -3.12 0.94
CA PHE A 86 -14.88 -2.61 0.76
C PHE A 86 -14.92 -1.37 -0.12
N GLU A 87 -14.48 -0.23 0.40
CA GLU A 87 -14.37 0.98 -0.42
C GLU A 87 -13.21 0.84 -1.42
N MET A 88 -13.56 0.88 -2.71
CA MET A 88 -12.59 0.91 -3.79
C MET A 88 -12.04 2.31 -3.95
N ASN A 89 -10.87 2.53 -3.34
CA ASN A 89 -10.20 3.82 -3.31
C ASN A 89 -9.50 4.20 -4.61
N ASP A 90 -9.40 3.28 -5.57
CA ASP A 90 -8.74 3.52 -6.85
C ASP A 90 -9.70 3.25 -8.02
N TYR A 91 -9.56 4.08 -9.05
CA TYR A 91 -10.25 3.91 -10.30
C TYR A 91 -9.69 2.71 -11.08
N ILE A 92 -10.51 1.68 -11.31
CA ILE A 92 -10.14 0.48 -12.07
C ILE A 92 -11.06 0.34 -13.28
N ASN A 93 -10.44 0.16 -14.44
CA ASN A 93 -11.10 -0.12 -15.71
C ASN A 93 -10.40 -1.27 -16.46
N CYS A 94 -10.95 -1.66 -17.61
CA CYS A 94 -10.41 -2.76 -18.41
C CYS A 94 -8.95 -2.53 -18.89
N ASN A 95 -8.49 -1.28 -18.99
CA ASN A 95 -7.12 -0.94 -19.41
C ASN A 95 -6.14 -0.83 -18.24
N THR A 96 -6.64 -0.93 -17.00
CA THR A 96 -5.81 -0.83 -15.80
C THR A 96 -4.91 -2.05 -15.71
N LYS A 97 -3.62 -1.81 -15.50
CA LYS A 97 -2.59 -2.83 -15.27
C LYS A 97 -2.33 -3.00 -13.77
N SER A 98 -1.67 -4.10 -13.40
CA SER A 98 -1.24 -4.31 -12.02
C SER A 98 -2.42 -4.36 -11.04
N VAL A 99 -3.38 -5.24 -11.34
CA VAL A 99 -4.67 -5.32 -10.65
C VAL A 99 -4.84 -6.66 -9.95
N VAL A 100 -5.33 -6.63 -8.72
CA VAL A 100 -5.97 -7.78 -8.06
C VAL A 100 -7.47 -7.73 -8.38
N TYR A 101 -8.00 -8.83 -8.89
CA TYR A 101 -9.38 -8.94 -9.36
C TYR A 101 -10.10 -10.13 -8.70
N LEU A 102 -11.42 -10.07 -8.74
CA LEU A 102 -12.36 -11.06 -8.25
C LEU A 102 -13.17 -11.59 -9.43
N LEU A 103 -13.22 -12.90 -9.57
CA LEU A 103 -14.17 -13.60 -10.42
C LEU A 103 -15.26 -14.18 -9.53
N THR A 104 -16.53 -13.97 -9.88
CA THR A 104 -17.66 -14.57 -9.16
C THR A 104 -18.50 -15.40 -10.12
N CYS A 105 -18.81 -16.63 -9.76
CA CYS A 105 -19.82 -17.42 -10.46
C CYS A 105 -21.21 -16.98 -9.99
N ARG A 106 -22.04 -16.44 -10.89
CA ARG A 106 -23.37 -15.95 -10.54
C ARG A 106 -24.34 -17.06 -10.12
N LYS A 107 -24.13 -18.29 -10.60
CA LYS A 107 -24.96 -19.45 -10.29
C LYS A 107 -24.75 -19.97 -8.86
N CYS A 108 -23.51 -20.31 -8.49
CA CYS A 108 -23.20 -20.88 -7.17
C CYS A 108 -22.61 -19.88 -6.16
N LYS A 109 -22.36 -18.64 -6.58
CA LYS A 109 -21.74 -17.57 -5.79
C LYS A 109 -20.31 -17.85 -5.34
N LEU A 110 -19.65 -18.89 -5.84
CA LEU A 110 -18.23 -19.13 -5.57
C LEU A 110 -17.38 -18.01 -6.17
N GLN A 111 -16.33 -17.65 -5.45
CA GLN A 111 -15.45 -16.54 -5.77
C GLN A 111 -14.02 -17.01 -5.92
N TYR A 112 -13.30 -16.40 -6.84
CA TYR A 112 -11.88 -16.62 -7.08
C TYR A 112 -11.15 -15.29 -7.13
N VAL A 113 -10.07 -15.17 -6.36
CA VAL A 113 -9.18 -14.01 -6.39
C VAL A 113 -7.97 -14.35 -7.25
N GLY A 114 -7.61 -13.42 -8.14
CA GLY A 114 -6.41 -13.53 -8.95
C GLY A 114 -5.71 -12.17 -9.12
N CYS A 115 -4.45 -12.20 -9.52
CA CYS A 115 -3.73 -10.98 -9.90
C CYS A 115 -3.26 -10.97 -11.36
N THR A 116 -2.94 -9.78 -11.88
CA THR A 116 -2.30 -9.62 -13.19
C THR A 116 -1.42 -8.37 -13.25
N THR A 117 -0.24 -8.50 -13.85
CA THR A 117 0.64 -7.38 -14.22
C THR A 117 0.23 -6.75 -15.56
N ARG A 118 -0.48 -7.50 -16.40
CA ARG A 118 -1.00 -7.03 -17.70
C ARG A 118 -2.29 -6.24 -17.49
N SER A 119 -2.87 -5.71 -18.57
CA SER A 119 -4.17 -5.04 -18.49
C SER A 119 -5.26 -6.05 -18.12
N LEU A 120 -6.22 -5.60 -17.30
CA LEU A 120 -7.34 -6.42 -16.85
C LEU A 120 -8.07 -7.07 -18.05
N LYS A 121 -8.33 -6.31 -19.12
CA LYS A 121 -8.97 -6.79 -20.36
C LYS A 121 -8.28 -8.01 -20.96
N CYS A 122 -6.95 -8.00 -21.00
CA CYS A 122 -6.18 -9.10 -21.58
C CYS A 122 -6.35 -10.37 -20.74
N ARG A 123 -6.22 -10.23 -19.41
CA ARG A 123 -6.41 -11.36 -18.49
C ARG A 123 -7.83 -11.92 -18.53
N MET A 124 -8.83 -11.04 -18.61
CA MET A 124 -10.23 -11.48 -18.70
C MET A 124 -10.52 -12.20 -20.02
N ARG A 125 -9.97 -11.73 -21.13
CA ARG A 125 -10.09 -12.42 -22.42
C ARG A 125 -9.50 -13.82 -22.38
N GLU A 126 -8.36 -14.00 -21.73
CA GLU A 126 -7.76 -15.33 -21.55
C GLU A 126 -8.70 -16.26 -20.78
N HIS A 127 -9.22 -15.82 -19.63
CA HIS A 127 -10.19 -16.60 -18.85
C HIS A 127 -11.43 -16.97 -19.68
N ILE A 128 -12.01 -16.00 -20.40
CA ILE A 128 -13.18 -16.21 -21.28
C ILE A 128 -12.86 -17.24 -22.36
N ASN A 129 -11.71 -17.09 -23.04
CA ASN A 129 -11.29 -18.02 -24.09
C ASN A 129 -11.13 -19.43 -23.53
N HIS A 130 -10.48 -19.58 -22.37
CA HIS A 130 -10.27 -20.87 -21.75
C HIS A 130 -11.57 -21.56 -21.30
N ILE A 131 -12.54 -20.79 -20.79
CA ILE A 131 -13.88 -21.29 -20.45
C ILE A 131 -14.60 -21.76 -21.71
N THR A 132 -14.57 -20.96 -22.78
CA THR A 132 -15.22 -21.29 -24.07
C THR A 132 -14.58 -22.53 -24.71
N SER A 133 -13.26 -22.67 -24.61
CA SER A 133 -12.53 -23.81 -25.17
C SER A 133 -12.55 -25.04 -24.26
N CYS A 134 -13.23 -25.00 -23.10
CA CYS A 134 -13.26 -26.07 -22.10
C CYS A 134 -11.86 -26.63 -21.76
N SER A 135 -10.85 -25.76 -21.69
CA SER A 135 -9.49 -26.20 -21.41
C SER A 135 -9.32 -26.39 -19.89
N ASN A 136 -9.09 -27.61 -19.41
CA ASN A 136 -8.96 -27.93 -17.98
C ASN A 136 -7.64 -27.45 -17.34
N THR A 137 -7.16 -26.26 -17.70
CA THR A 137 -5.86 -25.72 -17.29
C THR A 137 -5.89 -25.00 -15.95
N SER A 138 -7.07 -24.63 -15.44
CA SER A 138 -7.20 -23.97 -14.14
C SER A 138 -8.48 -24.38 -13.41
N VAL A 139 -8.43 -24.36 -12.08
CA VAL A 139 -9.55 -24.67 -11.18
C VAL A 139 -10.79 -23.81 -11.50
N VAL A 140 -10.58 -22.54 -11.87
CA VAL A 140 -11.66 -21.64 -12.27
C VAL A 140 -12.40 -22.18 -13.49
N ILE A 141 -11.66 -22.61 -14.50
CA ILE A 141 -12.25 -23.11 -15.75
C ILE A 141 -13.02 -24.41 -15.49
N CYS A 142 -12.40 -25.36 -14.78
CA CYS A 142 -13.06 -26.61 -14.42
C CYS A 142 -14.38 -26.34 -13.69
N HIS A 143 -14.36 -25.42 -12.72
CA HIS A 143 -15.56 -25.01 -12.01
C HIS A 143 -16.65 -24.43 -12.94
N PHE A 144 -16.31 -23.52 -13.86
CA PHE A 144 -17.30 -22.92 -14.75
C PHE A 144 -17.88 -23.93 -15.75
N VAL A 145 -17.07 -24.88 -16.22
CA VAL A 145 -17.51 -25.98 -17.09
C VAL A 145 -18.45 -26.91 -16.33
N GLU A 146 -18.09 -27.35 -15.12
CA GLU A 146 -18.91 -28.25 -14.29
C GLU A 146 -20.19 -27.60 -13.77
N CYS A 147 -20.10 -26.33 -13.35
CA CYS A 147 -21.21 -25.63 -12.71
C CYS A 147 -22.23 -25.13 -13.74
N ASN A 148 -21.77 -24.56 -14.86
CA ASN A 148 -22.61 -23.81 -15.80
C ASN A 148 -22.51 -24.32 -17.24
N GLY A 149 -21.80 -25.41 -17.52
CA GLY A 149 -21.54 -25.86 -18.88
C GLY A 149 -20.65 -24.91 -19.69
N GLY A 150 -19.84 -24.07 -19.02
CA GLY A 150 -18.99 -23.08 -19.68
C GLY A 150 -19.69 -21.79 -20.07
N ASP A 151 -20.91 -21.53 -19.56
CA ASP A 151 -21.63 -20.28 -19.84
C ASP A 151 -20.95 -19.05 -19.20
N ILE A 152 -20.41 -18.18 -20.07
CA ILE A 152 -19.72 -16.94 -19.70
C ILE A 152 -20.69 -15.90 -19.12
N THR A 153 -22.00 -15.97 -19.41
CA THR A 153 -22.96 -15.01 -18.85
C THR A 153 -23.07 -15.10 -17.33
N GLN A 154 -22.65 -16.23 -16.76
CA GLN A 154 -22.55 -16.47 -15.33
C GLN A 154 -21.23 -15.99 -14.71
N LEU A 155 -20.27 -15.51 -15.51
CA LEU A 155 -19.00 -14.98 -15.03
C LEU A 155 -19.15 -13.49 -14.69
N ASP A 156 -18.91 -13.18 -13.43
CA ASP A 156 -18.81 -11.82 -12.93
C ASP A 156 -17.36 -11.43 -12.71
N ILE A 157 -17.01 -10.20 -13.11
CA ILE A 157 -15.63 -9.71 -13.03
C ILE A 157 -15.63 -8.38 -12.29
N GLN A 158 -14.78 -8.29 -11.27
CA GLN A 158 -14.61 -7.07 -10.50
C GLN A 158 -13.12 -6.81 -10.20
N GLY A 159 -12.64 -5.60 -10.46
CA GLY A 159 -11.31 -5.18 -10.02
C GLY A 159 -11.35 -4.75 -8.56
N ILE A 160 -10.54 -5.34 -7.69
CA ILE A 160 -10.55 -5.03 -6.25
C ILE A 160 -9.54 -3.94 -5.90
N GLU A 161 -8.31 -4.10 -6.38
CA GLU A 161 -7.21 -3.20 -6.02
C GLU A 161 -6.25 -2.99 -7.18
N LYS A 162 -5.84 -1.74 -7.38
CA LYS A 162 -4.75 -1.36 -8.25
C LYS A 162 -3.46 -1.25 -7.44
N VAL A 163 -2.53 -2.17 -7.61
CA VAL A 163 -1.26 -2.17 -6.89
C VAL A 163 -0.32 -1.15 -7.53
N LYS A 164 0.06 -0.12 -6.76
CA LYS A 164 0.98 0.93 -7.20
C LYS A 164 2.43 0.50 -6.97
N HIS A 165 3.31 0.84 -7.92
CA HIS A 165 4.75 0.75 -7.71
C HIS A 165 5.18 1.65 -6.55
N SER A 166 6.15 1.21 -5.76
CA SER A 166 6.79 2.03 -4.74
C SER A 166 7.76 3.00 -5.41
N ASP A 167 7.74 4.27 -4.97
CA ASP A 167 8.68 5.30 -5.43
C ASP A 167 10.14 4.92 -5.17
N ARG A 168 10.38 4.11 -4.14
CA ARG A 168 11.69 3.60 -3.72
C ARG A 168 12.14 2.33 -4.47
N GLY A 169 11.39 1.90 -5.49
CA GLY A 169 11.62 0.62 -6.17
C GLY A 169 11.33 -0.59 -5.26
N GLY A 170 11.86 -1.75 -5.62
CA GLY A 170 11.65 -3.02 -4.94
C GLY A 170 10.96 -4.06 -5.82
N ASP A 171 10.82 -5.29 -5.30
CA ASP A 171 10.14 -6.37 -6.03
C ASP A 171 8.62 -6.11 -6.08
N PHE A 172 8.20 -5.54 -7.21
CA PHE A 172 6.81 -5.26 -7.49
C PHE A 172 5.95 -6.54 -7.55
N THR A 173 6.52 -7.63 -8.07
CA THR A 173 5.81 -8.90 -8.23
C THR A 173 5.51 -9.51 -6.87
N ALA A 174 6.50 -9.52 -5.96
CA ALA A 174 6.29 -9.95 -4.59
C ALA A 174 5.20 -9.13 -3.89
N LYS A 175 5.16 -7.80 -4.11
CA LYS A 175 4.09 -6.94 -3.59
C LYS A 175 2.72 -7.31 -4.15
N LEU A 176 2.63 -7.57 -5.46
CA LEU A 176 1.38 -7.96 -6.11
C LEU A 176 0.85 -9.29 -5.55
N PHE A 177 1.71 -10.30 -5.42
CA PHE A 177 1.34 -11.60 -4.83
C PHE A 177 0.98 -11.50 -3.36
N HIS A 178 1.66 -10.63 -2.60
CA HIS A 178 1.27 -10.37 -1.21
C HIS A 178 -0.13 -9.78 -1.12
N ARG A 179 -0.51 -8.86 -2.02
CA ARG A 179 -1.86 -8.30 -2.07
C ARG A 179 -2.90 -9.32 -2.53
N GLU A 180 -2.57 -10.19 -3.48
CA GLU A 180 -3.43 -11.32 -3.86
C GLU A 180 -3.74 -12.23 -2.67
N ALA A 181 -2.70 -12.68 -1.97
CA ALA A 181 -2.86 -13.50 -0.76
C ALA A 181 -3.72 -12.79 0.29
N PHE A 182 -3.44 -11.50 0.55
CA PHE A 182 -4.26 -10.69 1.45
C PHE A 182 -5.74 -10.73 1.09
N TRP A 183 -6.09 -10.59 -0.20
CA TRP A 183 -7.49 -10.62 -0.64
C TRP A 183 -8.11 -12.02 -0.58
N ILE A 184 -7.35 -13.09 -0.88
CA ILE A 184 -7.80 -14.48 -0.69
C ILE A 184 -8.22 -14.71 0.77
N PHE A 185 -7.37 -14.30 1.73
CA PHE A 185 -7.68 -14.42 3.15
C PHE A 185 -8.83 -13.50 3.59
N THR A 186 -8.86 -12.27 3.08
CA THR A 186 -9.86 -11.27 3.46
C THR A 186 -11.27 -11.64 2.98
N LEU A 187 -11.38 -12.22 1.80
CA LEU A 187 -12.65 -12.62 1.20
C LEU A 187 -13.02 -14.08 1.48
N GLY A 188 -12.13 -14.85 2.10
CA GLY A 188 -12.38 -16.25 2.43
C GLY A 188 -12.56 -17.14 1.21
N THR A 189 -11.88 -16.84 0.09
CA THR A 189 -12.03 -17.58 -1.19
C THR A 189 -11.09 -18.77 -1.29
N ARG A 190 -10.80 -19.42 -0.16
CA ARG A 190 -9.86 -20.55 -0.09
C ARG A 190 -10.61 -21.88 -0.15
#